data_AF-A0A3S4UBC1-F1
#
_entry.id   AF-A0A3S4UBC1-F1
#
_cell.length_a   1.000
_cell.length_b   1.000
_cell.length_c   1.000
_cell.angle_alpha   90.00
_cell.angle_beta   90.00
_cell.angle_gamma   90.00
#
_symmetry.space_group_name_H-M   'P 1'
#
loop_
_entity.id
_entity.type
_entity.pdbx_description
1 polymer ?
#
loop_
_entity_poly.entity_id
_entity_poly.type
_entity_poly.pdbx_seq_one_letter_code
_entity_poly.pdbx_strand_id
1 'polypeptide(L)'
;MKKLTLTLTGLLALTACGSQATSNTSQSAPQQAASSAASGDTNQTSATLTIFAAASLKDVFPKIYEEFKKTHPNYTIEFSFGGSSELATQINNGAEADVFASANEKQMTVASDAGNVDAAGTKIFATNTLTLITPPSNPAGITTLEDVTKEGVKLVVCAEQVPCGAATKKLAESTGFTFTPVSEEQKVTDVLAKVTSGEADAGLVYVTDAAGAKEKVKVVDTPEAEKIVNKYPIAVTKSARQGAQAFVDFVLGEQGQSMLRDAGFGAPK
;
A
#
# COMPACT_ATOMS: atom_id res chain seq x y z
N MET A 1 -0.39 22.85 -36.77
CA MET A 1 0.44 23.86 -37.44
C MET A 1 0.42 25.15 -36.63
N LYS A 2 1.54 25.51 -36.01
CA LYS A 2 2.05 26.88 -35.73
C LYS A 2 3.09 26.76 -34.62
N LYS A 3 4.33 26.56 -35.05
CA LYS A 3 5.54 26.78 -34.25
C LYS A 3 5.74 28.28 -34.17
N LEU A 4 5.95 28.82 -32.97
CA LEU A 4 6.40 30.20 -32.79
C LEU A 4 7.83 30.14 -32.24
N THR A 5 8.77 30.46 -33.11
CA THR A 5 10.17 30.75 -32.78
C THR A 5 10.32 32.26 -32.78
N LEU A 6 10.87 32.85 -31.72
CA LEU A 6 11.56 34.14 -31.82
C LEU A 6 12.69 34.24 -30.79
N THR A 7 13.89 34.28 -31.34
CA THR A 7 15.18 34.80 -30.86
C THR A 7 15.10 36.17 -30.20
N LEU A 8 16.00 36.51 -29.25
CA LEU A 8 17.21 37.30 -29.54
C LEU A 8 18.03 37.65 -28.29
N THR A 9 19.34 37.51 -28.46
CA THR A 9 20.51 37.85 -27.63
C THR A 9 20.55 39.32 -27.17
N GLY A 10 21.05 39.57 -25.95
CA GLY A 10 21.38 40.90 -25.43
C GLY A 10 22.65 40.88 -24.56
N LEU A 11 23.55 41.81 -24.82
CA LEU A 11 25.00 41.81 -24.56
C LEU A 11 25.39 42.59 -23.28
N LEU A 12 26.60 42.30 -22.76
CA LEU A 12 27.33 42.93 -21.66
C LEU A 12 27.48 44.46 -21.71
N ALA A 13 27.54 45.10 -20.52
CA ALA A 13 28.49 46.18 -20.12
C ALA A 13 28.31 46.52 -18.61
N LEU A 14 29.28 46.24 -17.73
CA LEU A 14 30.42 47.07 -17.27
C LEU A 14 30.11 48.14 -16.20
N THR A 15 30.72 47.92 -15.02
CA THR A 15 31.39 48.88 -14.09
C THR A 15 30.62 50.06 -13.48
N ALA A 16 30.64 50.15 -12.14
CA ALA A 16 31.47 51.14 -11.42
C ALA A 16 31.43 50.93 -9.90
N CYS A 17 32.62 50.82 -9.30
CA CYS A 17 32.85 50.97 -7.86
C CYS A 17 32.76 52.46 -7.47
N GLY A 18 32.19 52.73 -6.29
CA GLY A 18 32.26 54.05 -5.65
C GLY A 18 32.12 53.91 -4.14
N SER A 19 33.24 53.98 -3.43
CA SER A 19 33.32 54.11 -1.97
C SER A 19 33.60 55.56 -1.59
N GLN A 20 32.90 56.07 -0.56
CA GLN A 20 33.33 57.02 0.49
C GLN A 20 32.05 57.53 1.18
N ALA A 21 31.74 57.14 2.41
CA ALA A 21 32.34 57.59 3.67
C ALA A 21 32.11 59.09 3.94
N THR A 22 31.06 59.41 4.70
CA THR A 22 31.09 60.49 5.69
C THR A 22 30.24 60.12 6.90
N SER A 23 30.91 60.19 8.04
CA SER A 23 30.44 60.02 9.41
C SER A 23 29.46 61.11 9.83
N ASN A 24 28.47 60.76 10.64
CA ASN A 24 28.14 61.58 11.81
C ASN A 24 27.65 60.71 12.97
N THR A 25 28.44 60.74 14.03
CA THR A 25 28.18 60.26 15.38
C THR A 25 27.06 61.06 16.02
N SER A 26 26.18 60.40 16.79
CA SER A 26 25.94 60.73 18.20
C SER A 26 24.88 59.84 18.86
N GLN A 27 25.26 59.40 20.06
CA GLN A 27 24.43 59.11 21.24
C GLN A 27 23.77 57.74 21.40
N SER A 28 24.47 56.96 22.22
CA SER A 28 24.04 55.84 23.04
C SER A 28 23.13 56.26 24.20
N ALA A 29 22.08 55.48 24.44
CA ALA A 29 21.59 55.12 25.79
C ALA A 29 20.93 53.73 25.75
N PRO A 30 21.05 52.91 26.81
CA PRO A 30 20.80 51.47 26.75
C PRO A 30 19.43 51.09 27.30
N GLN A 31 18.69 50.17 26.68
CA GLN A 31 17.61 49.49 27.40
C GLN A 31 17.20 48.12 26.86
N GLN A 32 17.36 47.14 27.76
CA GLN A 32 16.65 45.87 27.88
C GLN A 32 16.79 44.82 26.78
N ALA A 33 17.71 43.88 27.05
CA ALA A 33 17.62 42.51 26.59
C ALA A 33 16.32 41.86 27.14
N ALA A 34 15.29 41.84 26.31
CA ALA A 34 14.19 40.90 26.49
C ALA A 34 14.72 39.52 26.07
N SER A 35 14.93 38.65 27.06
CA SER A 35 15.04 37.21 26.83
C SER A 35 13.68 36.73 26.33
N SER A 36 13.48 36.75 25.02
CA SER A 36 12.45 35.95 24.38
C SER A 36 12.89 34.50 24.51
N ALA A 37 12.31 33.80 25.49
CA ALA A 37 12.25 32.36 25.47
C ALA A 37 11.64 31.96 24.12
N ALA A 38 12.47 31.41 23.24
CA ALA A 38 12.02 30.78 22.01
C ALA A 38 11.27 29.51 22.41
N SER A 39 9.99 29.68 22.72
CA SER A 39 9.01 28.61 22.66
C SER A 39 9.10 27.99 21.27
N GLY A 40 9.35 26.68 21.24
CA GLY A 40 9.64 25.92 20.04
C GLY A 40 8.60 26.13 18.95
N ASP A 41 9.09 26.51 17.78
CA ASP A 41 8.37 26.31 16.54
C ASP A 41 8.98 25.06 15.89
N THR A 42 8.53 23.88 16.35
CA THR A 42 8.64 22.70 15.50
C THR A 42 7.74 22.97 14.31
N ASN A 43 8.31 23.60 13.29
CA ASN A 43 7.69 23.85 12.00
C ASN A 43 7.37 22.46 11.40
N GLN A 44 6.27 21.85 11.83
CA GLN A 44 5.86 20.53 11.41
C GLN A 44 5.49 20.66 9.93
N THR A 45 6.42 20.25 9.09
CA THR A 45 6.25 20.29 7.64
C THR A 45 5.04 19.43 7.29
N SER A 46 4.02 20.07 6.73
CA SER A 46 2.86 19.35 6.20
C SER A 46 3.26 18.64 4.92
N ALA A 47 2.86 17.39 4.76
CA ALA A 47 3.19 16.59 3.58
C ALA A 47 2.01 15.71 3.19
N THR A 48 1.80 15.55 1.88
CA THR A 48 1.00 14.45 1.35
C THR A 48 1.93 13.26 1.17
N LEU A 49 1.55 12.10 1.70
CA LEU A 49 2.26 10.84 1.58
C LEU A 49 1.49 9.92 0.63
N THR A 50 2.19 9.26 -0.27
CA THR A 50 1.66 8.30 -1.22
C THR A 50 1.96 6.89 -0.71
N ILE A 51 0.94 6.09 -0.48
CA ILE A 51 1.08 4.74 0.07
C ILE A 51 0.63 3.73 -0.98
N PHE A 52 1.56 2.91 -1.43
CA PHE A 52 1.28 1.78 -2.32
C PHE A 52 0.93 0.58 -1.45
N ALA A 53 -0.32 0.14 -1.51
CA ALA A 53 -0.84 -0.90 -0.64
C ALA A 53 -1.51 -2.01 -1.44
N ALA A 54 -1.28 -3.26 -1.04
CA ALA A 54 -1.96 -4.40 -1.61
C ALA A 54 -3.49 -4.22 -1.60
N ALA A 55 -4.17 -4.67 -2.66
CA ALA A 55 -5.61 -4.48 -2.83
C ALA A 55 -6.45 -5.00 -1.66
N SER A 56 -6.02 -6.06 -0.96
CA SER A 56 -6.72 -6.60 0.21
C SER A 56 -6.70 -5.66 1.43
N LEU A 57 -5.90 -4.59 1.41
CA LEU A 57 -5.82 -3.58 2.48
C LEU A 57 -6.80 -2.42 2.27
N LYS A 58 -7.51 -2.40 1.13
CA LYS A 58 -8.37 -1.29 0.68
C LYS A 58 -9.44 -0.88 1.69
N ASP A 59 -9.97 -1.82 2.45
CA ASP A 59 -11.05 -1.54 3.41
C ASP A 59 -10.55 -1.12 4.80
N VAL A 60 -9.31 -1.46 5.15
CA VAL A 60 -8.76 -1.25 6.50
C VAL A 60 -7.80 -0.05 6.56
N PHE A 61 -6.95 0.15 5.54
CA PHE A 61 -5.97 1.24 5.53
C PHE A 61 -6.60 2.65 5.58
N PRO A 62 -7.72 2.94 4.88
CA PRO A 62 -8.39 4.23 5.02
C PRO A 62 -8.91 4.48 6.44
N LYS A 63 -9.38 3.43 7.14
CA LYS A 63 -9.83 3.55 8.53
C LYS A 63 -8.64 3.80 9.47
N ILE A 64 -7.53 3.09 9.26
CA ILE A 64 -6.28 3.34 9.99
C ILE A 64 -5.83 4.78 9.78
N TYR A 65 -5.92 5.31 8.56
CA TYR A 65 -5.59 6.71 8.29
C TYR A 65 -6.49 7.70 9.06
N GLU A 66 -7.79 7.43 9.17
CA GLU A 66 -8.69 8.27 9.98
C GLU A 66 -8.31 8.33 11.46
N GLU A 67 -7.70 7.27 12.01
CA GLU A 67 -7.14 7.29 13.35
C GLU A 67 -5.75 7.94 13.41
N PHE A 68 -4.89 7.65 12.44
CA PHE A 68 -3.54 8.23 12.32
C PHE A 68 -3.57 9.76 12.31
N LYS A 69 -4.46 10.36 11.51
CA LYS A 69 -4.53 11.82 11.34
C LYS A 69 -4.93 12.57 12.62
N LYS A 70 -5.54 11.89 13.61
CA LYS A 70 -5.88 12.50 14.91
C LYS A 70 -4.63 12.86 15.72
N THR A 71 -3.55 12.08 15.56
CA THR A 71 -2.27 12.31 16.22
C THR A 71 -1.21 12.91 15.28
N HIS A 72 -1.45 12.84 13.96
CA HIS A 72 -0.57 13.34 12.92
C HIS A 72 -1.29 14.25 11.92
N PRO A 73 -1.85 15.40 12.37
CA PRO A 73 -2.73 16.24 11.53
C PRO A 73 -2.01 16.89 10.34
N ASN A 74 -0.68 16.93 10.33
CA ASN A 74 0.12 17.53 9.26
C ASN A 74 0.37 16.59 8.07
N TYR A 75 -0.02 15.31 8.18
CA TYR A 75 0.18 14.34 7.10
C TYR A 75 -1.15 13.99 6.45
N THR A 76 -1.24 14.27 5.15
CA THR A 76 -2.32 13.73 4.30
C THR A 76 -1.83 12.44 3.68
N ILE A 77 -2.68 11.41 3.59
CA ILE A 77 -2.33 10.15 2.91
C ILE A 77 -3.20 9.95 1.67
N GLU A 78 -2.54 9.68 0.55
CA GLU A 78 -3.13 9.17 -0.68
C GLU A 78 -2.74 7.71 -0.88
N PHE A 79 -3.73 6.86 -1.10
CA PHE A 79 -3.50 5.43 -1.30
C PHE A 79 -3.56 5.06 -2.78
N SER A 80 -2.59 4.28 -3.24
CA SER A 80 -2.65 3.52 -4.47
C SER A 80 -2.83 2.04 -4.12
N PHE A 81 -4.03 1.51 -4.38
CA PHE A 81 -4.34 0.11 -4.13
C PHE A 81 -4.24 -0.72 -5.41
N GLY A 82 -3.49 -1.83 -5.36
CA GLY A 82 -3.24 -2.66 -6.54
C GLY A 82 -2.72 -4.05 -6.19
N GLY A 83 -2.45 -4.86 -7.23
CA GLY A 83 -1.72 -6.10 -7.05
C GLY A 83 -0.30 -5.80 -6.58
N SER A 84 0.20 -6.44 -5.52
CA SER A 84 1.53 -6.09 -4.99
C SER A 84 2.66 -6.26 -6.02
N SER A 85 2.50 -7.17 -6.99
CA SER A 85 3.42 -7.32 -8.13
C SER A 85 3.41 -6.12 -9.07
N GLU A 86 2.23 -5.57 -9.35
CA GLU A 86 2.06 -4.36 -10.14
C GLU A 86 2.66 -3.16 -9.41
N LEU A 87 2.34 -2.99 -8.13
CA LEU A 87 2.86 -1.89 -7.31
C LEU A 87 4.39 -1.94 -7.17
N ALA A 88 4.97 -3.13 -6.96
CA ALA A 88 6.43 -3.30 -6.95
C ALA A 88 7.06 -2.93 -8.30
N THR A 89 6.42 -3.31 -9.41
CA THR A 89 6.85 -2.92 -10.77
C THR A 89 6.78 -1.40 -10.96
N GLN A 90 5.71 -0.76 -10.51
CA GLN A 90 5.56 0.69 -10.58
C GLN A 90 6.64 1.41 -9.77
N ILE A 91 6.92 0.97 -8.54
CA ILE A 91 8.01 1.50 -7.70
C ILE A 91 9.35 1.37 -8.43
N ASN A 92 9.63 0.21 -9.03
CA ASN A 92 10.87 -0.03 -9.77
C ASN A 92 10.99 0.79 -11.05
N ASN A 93 9.86 1.21 -11.62
CA ASN A 93 9.80 2.11 -12.77
C ASN A 93 9.80 3.59 -12.37
N GLY A 94 10.02 3.91 -11.09
CA GLY A 94 10.17 5.28 -10.60
C GLY A 94 8.86 5.95 -10.15
N ALA A 95 7.79 5.19 -9.91
CA ALA A 95 6.60 5.75 -9.28
C ALA A 95 6.92 6.26 -7.87
N GLU A 96 6.45 7.46 -7.54
CA GLU A 96 6.65 8.07 -6.23
C GLU A 96 5.70 7.45 -5.19
N ALA A 97 6.21 6.50 -4.44
CA ALA A 97 5.58 5.98 -3.23
C ALA A 97 6.47 6.28 -2.03
N ASP A 98 5.89 6.60 -0.87
CA ASP A 98 6.62 6.79 0.39
C ASP A 98 6.62 5.52 1.24
N VAL A 99 5.55 4.74 1.15
CA VAL A 99 5.39 3.46 1.86
C VAL A 99 4.91 2.41 0.88
N PHE A 100 5.51 1.23 0.96
CA PHE A 100 5.03 0.03 0.27
C PHE A 100 4.53 -0.99 1.30
N ALA A 101 3.28 -1.43 1.17
CA ALA A 101 2.66 -2.48 1.97
C ALA A 101 2.21 -3.62 1.04
N SER A 102 2.96 -4.72 1.04
CA SER A 102 2.76 -5.86 0.14
C SER A 102 1.96 -6.98 0.80
N ALA A 103 1.28 -7.81 0.00
CA ALA A 103 0.58 -9.03 0.46
C ALA A 103 1.47 -10.29 0.48
N ASN A 104 2.74 -10.18 0.11
CA ASN A 104 3.75 -11.20 0.37
C ASN A 104 5.16 -10.60 0.44
N GLU A 105 6.08 -11.38 1.02
CA GLU A 105 7.51 -11.05 1.09
C GLU A 105 8.16 -10.99 -0.29
N LYS A 106 7.77 -11.87 -1.23
CA LYS A 106 8.34 -11.92 -2.58
C LYS A 106 8.29 -10.58 -3.29
N GLN A 107 7.14 -9.89 -3.29
CA GLN A 107 7.01 -8.60 -3.98
C GLN A 107 7.71 -7.47 -3.22
N MET A 108 7.84 -7.56 -1.90
CA MET A 108 8.70 -6.66 -1.12
C MET A 108 10.17 -6.81 -1.54
N THR A 109 10.64 -8.06 -1.66
CA THR A 109 12.00 -8.36 -2.14
C THR A 109 12.24 -7.82 -3.55
N VAL A 110 11.27 -7.95 -4.48
CA VAL A 110 11.37 -7.38 -5.84
C VAL A 110 11.65 -5.87 -5.81
N ALA A 111 11.02 -5.13 -4.90
CA ALA A 111 11.22 -3.69 -4.78
C ALA A 111 12.52 -3.33 -4.01
N SER A 112 12.91 -4.13 -3.02
CA SER A 112 14.12 -3.89 -2.25
C SER A 112 15.40 -4.26 -2.99
N ASP A 113 15.41 -5.34 -3.76
CA ASP A 113 16.56 -5.79 -4.55
C ASP A 113 16.89 -4.81 -5.68
N ALA A 114 15.88 -4.10 -6.19
CA ALA A 114 16.04 -2.98 -7.11
C ALA A 114 16.56 -1.69 -6.42
N GLY A 115 16.74 -1.71 -5.10
CA GLY A 115 17.24 -0.59 -4.32
C GLY A 115 16.21 0.51 -4.04
N ASN A 116 14.92 0.29 -4.31
CA ASN A 116 13.88 1.31 -4.17
C ASN A 116 13.16 1.26 -2.82
N VAL A 117 13.26 0.15 -2.09
CA VAL A 117 12.67 -0.04 -0.76
C VAL A 117 13.76 -0.41 0.25
N ASP A 118 13.63 0.09 1.48
CA ASP A 118 14.57 -0.26 2.53
C ASP A 118 14.32 -1.67 3.10
N ALA A 119 15.14 -2.62 2.64
CA ALA A 119 15.10 -4.00 3.14
C ALA A 119 15.28 -4.09 4.67
N ALA A 120 16.18 -3.26 5.24
CA ALA A 120 16.46 -3.28 6.68
C ALA A 120 15.28 -2.77 7.52
N GLY A 121 14.55 -1.79 7.01
CA GLY A 121 13.34 -1.23 7.62
C GLY A 121 12.08 -2.08 7.41
N THR A 122 12.14 -3.18 6.66
CA THR A 122 10.96 -4.01 6.38
C THR A 122 10.47 -4.73 7.63
N LYS A 123 9.16 -4.62 7.91
CA LYS A 123 8.48 -5.30 9.01
C LYS A 123 7.28 -6.07 8.52
N ILE A 124 7.09 -7.29 9.02
CA ILE A 124 5.81 -7.99 8.86
C ILE A 124 4.81 -7.35 9.82
N PHE A 125 3.69 -6.87 9.29
CA PHE A 125 2.66 -6.18 10.09
C PHE A 125 1.35 -6.97 10.20
N ALA A 126 1.14 -7.96 9.33
CA ALA A 126 -0.05 -8.80 9.33
C ALA A 126 0.23 -10.14 8.63
N THR A 127 -0.67 -11.09 8.83
CA THR A 127 -0.76 -12.31 8.02
C THR A 127 -2.15 -12.51 7.47
N ASN A 128 -2.29 -13.33 6.43
CA ASN A 128 -3.58 -13.69 5.85
C ASN A 128 -3.53 -15.10 5.24
N THR A 129 -4.68 -15.70 5.00
CA THR A 129 -4.81 -17.00 4.34
C THR A 129 -5.88 -16.92 3.26
N LEU A 130 -5.77 -17.78 2.24
CA LEU A 130 -6.82 -17.90 1.24
C LEU A 130 -8.09 -18.53 1.84
N THR A 131 -9.21 -18.27 1.20
CA THR A 131 -10.48 -18.95 1.41
C THR A 131 -11.22 -19.02 0.07
N LEU A 132 -12.00 -20.07 -0.09
CA LEU A 132 -12.92 -20.21 -1.21
C LEU A 132 -14.20 -19.42 -0.95
N ILE A 133 -14.66 -18.67 -1.96
CA ILE A 133 -15.94 -17.96 -1.94
C ILE A 133 -16.79 -18.34 -3.14
N THR A 134 -18.11 -18.24 -2.99
CA THR A 134 -19.11 -18.41 -4.04
C THR A 134 -20.10 -17.24 -4.03
N PRO A 135 -20.94 -17.07 -5.08
CA PRO A 135 -22.15 -16.25 -4.96
C PRO A 135 -23.03 -16.74 -3.80
N PRO A 136 -23.84 -15.88 -3.17
CA PRO A 136 -24.66 -16.26 -2.01
C PRO A 136 -25.62 -17.42 -2.27
N SER A 137 -26.19 -17.49 -3.48
CA SER A 137 -27.08 -18.58 -3.89
C SER A 137 -26.35 -19.89 -4.19
N ASN A 138 -25.02 -19.84 -4.40
CA ASN A 138 -24.15 -20.98 -4.72
C ASN A 138 -24.77 -21.95 -5.77
N PRO A 139 -25.07 -21.47 -6.99
CA PRO A 139 -25.79 -22.25 -7.99
C PRO A 139 -25.01 -23.50 -8.45
N ALA A 140 -23.68 -23.47 -8.36
CA ALA A 140 -22.80 -24.60 -8.70
C ALA A 140 -22.67 -25.64 -7.56
N GLY A 141 -23.29 -25.42 -6.40
CA GLY A 141 -23.29 -26.38 -5.29
C GLY A 141 -21.91 -26.65 -4.70
N ILE A 142 -21.02 -25.64 -4.69
CA ILE A 142 -19.66 -25.76 -4.19
C ILE A 142 -19.66 -25.75 -2.66
N THR A 143 -19.15 -26.81 -2.05
CA THR A 143 -19.17 -27.04 -0.60
C THR A 143 -17.81 -27.39 -0.02
N THR A 144 -16.86 -27.74 -0.88
CA THR A 144 -15.47 -28.07 -0.53
C THR A 144 -14.53 -27.44 -1.55
N LEU A 145 -13.23 -27.39 -1.22
CA LEU A 145 -12.21 -26.95 -2.17
C LEU A 145 -12.13 -27.86 -3.41
N GLU A 146 -12.30 -29.17 -3.25
CA GLU A 146 -12.24 -30.13 -4.36
C GLU A 146 -13.36 -29.90 -5.40
N ASP A 147 -14.51 -29.37 -4.98
CA ASP A 147 -15.64 -29.13 -5.89
C ASP A 147 -15.27 -28.19 -7.06
N VAL A 148 -14.26 -27.32 -6.90
CA VAL A 148 -13.82 -26.40 -7.96
C VAL A 148 -13.06 -27.08 -9.10
N THR A 149 -12.66 -28.36 -8.93
CA THR A 149 -11.98 -29.13 -9.98
C THR A 149 -12.96 -29.88 -10.88
N LYS A 150 -14.27 -29.81 -10.59
CA LYS A 150 -15.31 -30.46 -11.40
C LYS A 150 -15.45 -29.77 -12.76
N GLU A 151 -15.75 -30.55 -13.78
CA GLU A 151 -16.04 -30.04 -15.12
C GLU A 151 -17.22 -29.05 -15.08
N GLY A 152 -17.08 -27.94 -15.81
CA GLY A 152 -18.11 -26.91 -15.92
C GLY A 152 -18.14 -25.86 -14.81
N VAL A 153 -17.32 -26.00 -13.75
CA VAL A 153 -17.20 -24.97 -12.71
C VAL A 153 -16.36 -23.79 -13.18
N LYS A 154 -16.91 -22.57 -13.11
CA LYS A 154 -16.19 -21.33 -13.42
C LYS A 154 -15.43 -20.83 -12.20
N LEU A 155 -14.24 -21.38 -12.00
CA LEU A 155 -13.29 -20.89 -11.01
C LEU A 155 -12.53 -19.66 -11.54
N VAL A 156 -12.45 -18.60 -10.73
CA VAL A 156 -11.57 -17.45 -10.99
C VAL A 156 -10.52 -17.37 -9.88
N VAL A 157 -9.26 -17.16 -10.26
CA VAL A 157 -8.14 -17.02 -9.33
C VAL A 157 -7.31 -15.81 -9.70
N CYS A 158 -6.32 -15.45 -8.90
CA CYS A 158 -5.32 -14.49 -9.32
C CYS A 158 -4.24 -15.15 -10.20
N ALA A 159 -3.64 -14.40 -11.11
CA ALA A 159 -2.48 -14.84 -11.88
C ALA A 159 -1.29 -15.18 -10.96
N GLU A 160 -0.47 -16.17 -11.35
CA GLU A 160 0.58 -16.76 -10.50
C GLU A 160 1.56 -15.71 -9.91
N GLN A 161 1.90 -14.67 -10.67
CA GLN A 161 2.81 -13.61 -10.24
C GLN A 161 2.26 -12.75 -9.09
N VAL A 162 0.94 -12.70 -8.93
CA VAL A 162 0.24 -11.91 -7.92
C VAL A 162 0.24 -12.68 -6.59
N PRO A 163 0.32 -12.03 -5.41
CA PRO A 163 0.39 -12.74 -4.12
C PRO A 163 -0.70 -13.81 -3.88
N CYS A 164 -1.96 -13.54 -4.24
CA CYS A 164 -3.05 -14.51 -4.12
C CYS A 164 -2.89 -15.68 -5.09
N GLY A 165 -2.33 -15.46 -6.28
CA GLY A 165 -2.12 -16.52 -7.28
C GLY A 165 -0.94 -17.42 -6.91
N ALA A 166 0.13 -16.84 -6.38
CA ALA A 166 1.23 -17.59 -5.78
C ALA A 166 0.75 -18.45 -4.60
N ALA A 167 -0.18 -17.95 -3.78
CA ALA A 167 -0.80 -18.73 -2.72
C ALA A 167 -1.72 -19.84 -3.27
N THR A 168 -2.51 -19.55 -4.31
CA THR A 168 -3.35 -20.54 -5.00
C THR A 168 -2.51 -21.68 -5.58
N LYS A 169 -1.35 -21.38 -6.17
CA LYS A 169 -0.43 -22.38 -6.67
C LYS A 169 0.10 -23.28 -5.55
N LYS A 170 0.55 -22.70 -4.43
CA LYS A 170 0.98 -23.47 -3.25
C LYS A 170 -0.15 -24.33 -2.69
N LEU A 171 -1.37 -23.83 -2.70
CA LEU A 171 -2.55 -24.58 -2.28
C LEU A 171 -2.75 -25.80 -3.17
N ALA A 172 -2.77 -25.62 -4.50
CA ALA A 172 -2.87 -26.70 -5.49
C ALA A 172 -1.76 -27.74 -5.33
N GLU A 173 -0.51 -27.30 -5.16
CA GLU A 173 0.64 -28.18 -4.91
C GLU A 173 0.49 -28.98 -3.61
N SER A 174 -0.04 -28.37 -2.55
CA SER A 174 -0.22 -29.02 -1.25
C SER A 174 -1.35 -30.05 -1.22
N THR A 175 -2.41 -29.83 -2.01
CA THR A 175 -3.58 -30.71 -2.08
C THR A 175 -3.47 -31.76 -3.18
N GLY A 176 -2.62 -31.51 -4.19
CA GLY A 176 -2.56 -32.29 -5.42
C GLY A 176 -3.73 -32.01 -6.38
N PHE A 177 -4.51 -30.96 -6.13
CA PHE A 177 -5.63 -30.57 -6.99
C PHE A 177 -5.14 -29.83 -8.23
N THR A 178 -5.75 -30.16 -9.37
CA THR A 178 -5.54 -29.42 -10.62
C THR A 178 -6.64 -28.38 -10.76
N PHE A 179 -6.31 -27.12 -10.49
CA PHE A 179 -7.22 -26.00 -10.75
C PHE A 179 -7.16 -25.58 -12.22
N THR A 180 -8.32 -25.45 -12.86
CA THR A 180 -8.46 -24.98 -14.25
C THR A 180 -9.29 -23.70 -14.27
N PRO A 181 -8.70 -22.55 -13.89
CA PRO A 181 -9.44 -21.30 -13.80
C PRO A 181 -9.90 -20.83 -15.18
N VAL A 182 -11.10 -20.26 -15.25
CA VAL A 182 -11.63 -19.63 -16.48
C VAL A 182 -11.11 -18.20 -16.65
N SER A 183 -10.50 -17.63 -15.61
CA SER A 183 -9.88 -16.31 -15.62
C SER A 183 -8.84 -16.17 -14.51
N GLU A 184 -7.79 -15.39 -14.79
CA GLU A 184 -6.71 -15.07 -13.88
C GLU A 184 -6.57 -13.55 -13.68
N GLU A 185 -6.83 -13.07 -12.47
CA GLU A 185 -6.89 -11.65 -12.17
C GLU A 185 -5.56 -11.07 -11.65
N GLN A 186 -5.37 -9.76 -11.86
CA GLN A 186 -4.14 -9.06 -11.44
C GLN A 186 -4.17 -8.59 -9.97
N LYS A 187 -5.32 -8.66 -9.31
CA LYS A 187 -5.49 -8.38 -7.89
C LYS A 187 -6.70 -9.12 -7.32
N VAL A 188 -6.63 -9.45 -6.02
CA VAL A 188 -7.65 -10.26 -5.34
C VAL A 188 -9.05 -9.63 -5.35
N THR A 189 -9.13 -8.31 -5.34
CA THR A 189 -10.41 -7.59 -5.42
C THR A 189 -11.14 -7.80 -6.74
N ASP A 190 -10.42 -8.12 -7.83
CA ASP A 190 -11.03 -8.42 -9.13
C ASP A 190 -11.60 -9.84 -9.15
N VAL A 191 -10.95 -10.80 -8.45
CA VAL A 191 -11.52 -12.15 -8.23
C VAL A 191 -12.83 -12.01 -7.44
N LEU A 192 -12.79 -11.26 -6.34
CA LEU A 192 -13.97 -10.98 -5.53
C LEU A 192 -15.07 -10.34 -6.38
N ALA A 193 -14.73 -9.34 -7.21
CA ALA A 193 -15.71 -8.67 -8.07
C ALA A 193 -16.43 -9.66 -9.00
N LYS A 194 -15.70 -10.55 -9.68
CA LYS A 194 -16.27 -11.54 -10.60
C LYS A 194 -17.18 -12.56 -9.90
N VAL A 195 -16.86 -12.94 -8.67
CA VAL A 195 -17.75 -13.80 -7.86
C VAL A 195 -19.00 -13.02 -7.45
N THR A 196 -18.86 -11.78 -6.99
CA THR A 196 -20.02 -10.96 -6.58
C THR A 196 -20.93 -10.54 -7.73
N SER A 197 -20.40 -10.43 -8.96
CA SER A 197 -21.20 -10.13 -10.16
C SER A 197 -21.86 -11.37 -10.77
N GLY A 198 -21.52 -12.58 -10.30
CA GLY A 198 -22.01 -13.84 -10.86
C GLY A 198 -21.33 -14.27 -12.16
N GLU A 199 -20.23 -13.62 -12.55
CA GLU A 199 -19.40 -14.04 -13.69
C GLU A 199 -18.65 -15.35 -13.40
N ALA A 200 -18.38 -15.63 -12.12
CA ALA A 200 -17.72 -16.83 -11.62
C ALA A 200 -18.60 -17.60 -10.63
N ASP A 201 -18.48 -18.93 -10.64
CA ASP A 201 -19.14 -19.81 -9.67
C ASP A 201 -18.39 -19.82 -8.34
N ALA A 202 -17.07 -19.65 -8.40
CA ALA A 202 -16.18 -19.63 -7.26
C ALA A 202 -14.94 -18.77 -7.50
N GLY A 203 -14.34 -18.31 -6.41
CA GLY A 203 -13.01 -17.72 -6.45
C GLY A 203 -12.22 -17.91 -5.16
N LEU A 204 -10.90 -17.92 -5.31
CA LEU A 204 -9.97 -17.93 -4.18
C LEU A 204 -9.54 -16.49 -3.85
N VAL A 205 -9.93 -16.03 -2.67
CA VAL A 205 -9.62 -14.69 -2.13
C VAL A 205 -9.02 -14.81 -0.74
N TYR A 206 -8.60 -13.71 -0.11
CA TYR A 206 -8.20 -13.79 1.30
C TYR A 206 -9.41 -13.75 2.24
N VAL A 207 -9.27 -14.32 3.45
CA VAL A 207 -10.34 -14.28 4.46
C VAL A 207 -10.81 -12.86 4.77
N THR A 208 -9.91 -11.87 4.70
CA THR A 208 -10.24 -10.45 4.89
C THR A 208 -11.09 -9.87 3.77
N ASP A 209 -10.84 -10.29 2.52
CA ASP A 209 -11.63 -9.84 1.36
C ASP A 209 -13.06 -10.40 1.45
N ALA A 210 -13.18 -11.68 1.82
CA ALA A 210 -14.46 -12.32 2.06
C ALA A 210 -15.23 -11.66 3.22
N ALA A 211 -14.54 -11.34 4.32
CA ALA A 211 -15.13 -10.62 5.45
C ALA A 211 -15.62 -9.21 5.05
N GLY A 212 -14.85 -8.48 4.23
CA GLY A 212 -15.23 -7.17 3.70
C GLY A 212 -16.44 -7.22 2.77
N ALA A 213 -16.61 -8.32 2.02
CA ALA A 213 -17.73 -8.54 1.11
C ALA A 213 -19.06 -8.83 1.82
N LYS A 214 -19.03 -9.29 3.08
CA LYS A 214 -20.20 -9.60 3.90
C LYS A 214 -21.18 -10.54 3.17
N GLU A 215 -22.47 -10.23 3.15
CA GLU A 215 -23.54 -11.02 2.53
C GLU A 215 -23.46 -11.12 1.00
N LYS A 216 -22.51 -10.42 0.34
CA LYS A 216 -22.35 -10.48 -1.12
C LYS A 216 -21.69 -11.77 -1.60
N VAL A 217 -21.10 -12.55 -0.70
CA VAL A 217 -20.50 -13.85 -0.99
C VAL A 217 -20.87 -14.84 0.10
N LYS A 218 -20.74 -16.12 -0.23
CA LYS A 218 -20.72 -17.19 0.76
C LYS A 218 -19.29 -17.73 0.87
N VAL A 219 -18.79 -17.86 2.10
CA VAL A 219 -17.51 -18.51 2.37
C VAL A 219 -17.70 -20.01 2.42
N VAL A 220 -16.83 -20.75 1.74
CA VAL A 220 -16.74 -22.21 1.80
C VAL A 220 -15.57 -22.57 2.69
N ASP A 221 -15.79 -23.50 3.63
CA ASP A 221 -14.74 -23.98 4.52
C ASP A 221 -13.57 -24.55 3.71
N THR A 222 -12.36 -24.05 3.97
CA THR A 222 -11.15 -24.32 3.17
C THR A 222 -9.95 -24.58 4.10
N PRO A 223 -10.00 -25.63 4.96
CA PRO A 223 -8.94 -25.90 5.94
C PRO A 223 -7.56 -26.15 5.29
N GLU A 224 -7.52 -26.55 4.02
CA GLU A 224 -6.30 -26.75 3.25
C GLU A 224 -5.49 -25.45 3.09
N ALA A 225 -6.17 -24.30 3.08
CA ALA A 225 -5.55 -22.99 2.91
C ALA A 225 -4.95 -22.42 4.21
N GLU A 226 -5.30 -22.95 5.39
CA GLU A 226 -4.82 -22.44 6.69
C GLU A 226 -3.29 -22.50 6.84
N LYS A 227 -2.65 -23.47 6.17
CA LYS A 227 -1.20 -23.65 6.19
C LYS A 227 -0.48 -22.76 5.18
N ILE A 228 -1.21 -22.17 4.23
CA ILE A 228 -0.67 -21.29 3.20
C ILE A 228 -0.80 -19.85 3.68
N VAL A 229 0.09 -19.48 4.60
CA VAL A 229 0.06 -18.16 5.24
C VAL A 229 0.84 -17.15 4.42
N ASN A 230 0.15 -16.11 3.97
CA ASN A 230 0.75 -14.92 3.40
C ASN A 230 1.19 -13.98 4.51
N LYS A 231 2.46 -13.57 4.50
CA LYS A 231 2.99 -12.52 5.39
C LYS A 231 2.96 -11.18 4.66
N TYR A 232 2.46 -10.15 5.33
CA TYR A 232 2.31 -8.81 4.78
C TYR A 232 3.45 -7.92 5.30
N PRO A 233 4.48 -7.65 4.48
CA PRO A 233 5.52 -6.70 4.84
C PRO A 233 5.10 -5.25 4.54
N ILE A 234 5.58 -4.33 5.36
CA ILE A 234 5.49 -2.88 5.17
C ILE A 234 6.88 -2.26 5.34
N ALA A 235 7.21 -1.29 4.50
CA ALA A 235 8.47 -0.56 4.55
C ALA A 235 8.33 0.83 3.93
N VAL A 236 9.20 1.75 4.35
CA VAL A 236 9.40 3.02 3.64
C VAL A 236 10.24 2.82 2.38
N THR A 237 9.97 3.60 1.35
CA THR A 237 10.79 3.63 0.13
C THR A 237 12.06 4.47 0.34
N LYS A 238 13.04 4.38 -0.57
CA LYS A 238 14.25 5.20 -0.49
C LYS A 238 14.01 6.68 -0.76
N SER A 239 12.99 7.02 -1.53
CA SER A 239 12.58 8.39 -1.84
C SER A 239 11.49 8.92 -0.90
N ALA A 240 11.21 8.21 0.20
CA ALA A 240 10.13 8.56 1.10
C ALA A 240 10.29 9.95 1.72
N ARG A 241 9.20 10.71 1.70
CA ARG A 241 9.05 12.01 2.35
C ARG A 241 9.02 11.85 3.88
N GLN A 242 9.35 12.94 4.57
CA GLN A 242 9.25 13.01 6.02
C GLN A 242 7.80 12.69 6.47
N GLY A 243 7.66 11.82 7.46
CA GLY A 243 6.35 11.36 7.96
C GLY A 243 5.97 9.95 7.51
N ALA A 244 6.60 9.40 6.46
CA ALA A 244 6.33 8.03 6.00
C ALA A 244 6.51 6.98 7.10
N GLN A 245 7.61 7.10 7.86
CA GLN A 245 7.89 6.19 8.99
C GLN A 245 6.82 6.29 10.08
N ALA A 246 6.26 7.48 10.34
CA ALA A 246 5.21 7.65 11.34
C ALA A 246 3.95 6.84 11.00
N PHE A 247 3.59 6.75 9.72
CA PHE A 247 2.48 5.89 9.30
C PHE A 247 2.82 4.39 9.47
N VAL A 248 4.04 3.98 9.09
CA VAL A 248 4.51 2.59 9.31
C VAL A 248 4.45 2.24 10.80
N ASP A 249 4.94 3.12 11.67
CA ASP A 249 4.93 2.94 13.12
C ASP A 249 3.49 2.87 13.67
N PHE A 250 2.57 3.68 13.13
CA PHE A 250 1.16 3.64 13.51
C PHE A 250 0.49 2.31 13.14
N VAL A 251 0.77 1.77 11.95
CA VAL A 251 0.28 0.45 11.50
C VAL A 251 0.82 -0.66 12.39
N LEU A 252 2.09 -0.57 12.81
CA LEU A 252 2.74 -1.54 13.69
C LEU A 252 2.35 -1.39 15.17
N GLY A 253 1.87 -0.21 15.57
CA GLY A 253 1.44 0.11 16.92
C GLY A 253 0.14 -0.59 17.32
N GLU A 254 -0.17 -0.54 18.63
CA GLU A 254 -1.30 -1.25 19.22
C GLU A 254 -2.64 -0.95 18.52
N GLN A 255 -2.90 0.32 18.22
CA GLN A 255 -4.14 0.74 17.57
C GLN A 255 -4.24 0.20 16.13
N GLY A 256 -3.21 0.37 15.30
CA GLY A 256 -3.18 -0.17 13.94
C GLY A 256 -3.32 -1.69 13.92
N GLN A 257 -2.62 -2.38 14.82
CA GLN A 257 -2.72 -3.83 14.99
C GLN A 257 -4.11 -4.28 15.44
N SER A 258 -4.80 -3.51 16.30
CA SER A 258 -6.19 -3.82 16.67
C SER A 258 -7.12 -3.71 15.46
N MET A 259 -7.01 -2.64 14.68
CA MET A 259 -7.87 -2.44 13.50
C MET A 259 -7.63 -3.52 12.43
N LEU A 260 -6.40 -3.99 12.27
CA LEU A 260 -6.08 -5.11 11.39
C LEU A 260 -6.74 -6.41 11.86
N ARG A 261 -6.66 -6.72 13.15
CA ARG A 261 -7.35 -7.89 13.73
C ARG A 261 -8.86 -7.80 13.56
N ASP A 262 -9.46 -6.64 13.81
CA ASP A 262 -10.90 -6.41 13.64
C ASP A 262 -11.33 -6.55 12.17
N ALA A 263 -10.42 -6.29 11.22
CA ALA A 263 -10.63 -6.52 9.80
C ALA A 263 -10.36 -7.99 9.37
N GLY A 264 -9.97 -8.87 10.30
CA GLY A 264 -9.74 -10.30 10.05
C GLY A 264 -8.31 -10.67 9.68
N PHE A 265 -7.35 -9.73 9.72
CA PHE A 265 -5.93 -10.07 9.51
C PHE A 265 -5.37 -10.82 10.72
N GLY A 266 -4.51 -11.80 10.44
CA GLY A 266 -3.72 -12.48 11.46
C GLY A 266 -2.58 -11.62 11.99
N ALA A 267 -2.11 -11.97 13.18
CA ALA A 267 -1.00 -11.27 13.85
C ALA A 267 0.32 -11.39 13.07
N PRO A 268 1.20 -10.38 13.16
CA PRO A 268 2.53 -10.43 12.55
C PRO A 268 3.35 -11.59 13.16
N LYS A 269 3.81 -12.52 12.31
CA LYS A 269 4.60 -13.70 12.68
C LYS A 269 5.61 -14.02 11.59
#